data_AF-A0AA88Y735-F1
#
_entry.id   AF-A0AA88Y735-F1
#
_cell.length_a   1.000
_cell.length_b   1.000
_cell.length_c   1.000
_cell.angle_alpha   90.00
_cell.angle_beta   90.00
_cell.angle_gamma   90.00
#
_symmetry.space_group_name_H-M   'P 1'
#
loop_
_entity.id
_entity.type
_entity.pdbx_description
1 polymer ?
#
loop_
_entity_poly.entity_id
_entity_poly.type
_entity_poly.pdbx_seq_one_letter_code
_entity_poly.pdbx_strand_id
1 'polypeptide(L)' 'MKSSSAVGFVFLDQNTDHWIKRTSTTTLHLKAGDDVWVKVSSKVGVGQIAAGGYRSSFSGFLIKAD' A
#
# COMPACT_ATOMS: atom_id res chain seq x y z
N MET A 1 4.06 -4.96 2.35
CA MET A 1 4.74 -5.89 3.27
C MET A 1 4.93 -7.21 2.56
N LYS A 2 6.02 -7.92 2.82
CA LYS A 2 6.22 -9.32 2.45
C LYS A 2 6.64 -10.10 3.70
N SER A 3 5.78 -10.97 4.22
CA SER A 3 5.94 -11.85 5.40
C SER A 3 6.26 -11.18 6.75
N SER A 4 6.95 -10.04 6.77
CA SER A 4 7.18 -9.13 7.90
C SER A 4 8.03 -7.92 7.48
N SER A 5 8.69 -8.00 6.31
CA SER A 5 9.54 -6.95 5.77
C SER A 5 8.73 -5.90 4.99
N ALA A 6 9.07 -4.63 5.19
CA ALA A 6 8.59 -3.56 4.33
C ALA A 6 9.36 -3.59 3.00
N VAL A 7 8.63 -3.75 1.90
CA VAL A 7 9.18 -3.85 0.52
C VAL A 7 8.79 -2.67 -0.36
N GLY A 8 8.05 -1.71 0.20
CA GLY A 8 7.56 -0.53 -0.48
C GLY A 8 6.89 0.41 0.53
N PHE A 9 7.00 1.71 0.26
CA PHE A 9 6.50 2.77 1.13
C PHE A 9 5.70 3.78 0.31
N VAL A 10 4.62 4.26 0.89
CA VAL A 10 3.83 5.38 0.35
C VAL A 10 3.65 6.38 1.48
N PHE A 11 3.99 7.63 1.19
CA PHE A 11 3.79 8.75 2.09
C PHE A 11 2.66 9.61 1.56
N LEU A 12 1.72 9.97 2.43
CA LEU A 12 0.69 10.96 2.16
C LEU A 12 1.17 12.27 2.80
N ASP A 13 1.20 13.34 2.02
CA ASP A 13 1.54 14.67 2.53
C ASP A 13 0.43 15.17 3.47
N GLN A 14 0.84 15.93 4.48
CA GLN A 14 0.00 16.50 5.54
C GLN A 14 0.12 18.02 5.63
N ASN A 15 0.91 18.64 4.75
CA ASN A 15 1.14 20.08 4.75
C ASN A 15 0.06 20.86 3.99
N THR A 16 -0.89 20.16 3.35
CA THR A 16 -1.97 20.75 2.56
C THR A 16 -3.31 20.11 2.90
N ASP A 17 -4.38 20.90 2.96
CA ASP A 17 -5.77 20.42 3.18
C ASP A 17 -6.38 19.84 1.89
N HIS A 18 -5.57 19.16 1.08
CA HIS A 18 -5.98 18.59 -0.20
C HIS A 18 -6.24 17.09 -0.08
N TRP A 19 -7.20 16.60 -0.87
CA TRP A 19 -7.32 15.18 -1.12
C TRP A 19 -6.16 14.70 -1.98
N ILE A 20 -5.36 13.77 -1.46
CA ILE A 20 -4.18 13.25 -2.16
C ILE A 20 -4.42 11.80 -2.57
N LYS A 21 -4.19 11.51 -3.85
CA LYS A 21 -4.10 10.14 -4.37
C LYS A 21 -2.65 9.77 -4.62
N ARG A 22 -2.21 8.64 -4.07
CA ARG A 22 -0.90 8.05 -4.34
C ARG A 22 -1.07 6.61 -4.78
N THR A 23 -0.21 6.19 -5.69
CA THR A 23 -0.11 4.81 -6.15
C THR A 23 1.35 4.42 -6.15
N SER A 24 1.62 3.21 -5.69
CA SER A 24 2.94 2.59 -5.76
C SER A 24 2.76 1.15 -6.21
N THR A 25 3.66 0.70 -7.06
CA THR A 25 3.69 -0.66 -7.60
C THR A 25 5.08 -1.20 -7.39
N THR A 26 5.18 -2.49 -7.05
CA THR A 26 6.46 -3.17 -6.91
C THR A 26 6.34 -4.58 -7.45
N THR A 27 7.44 -5.12 -7.95
CA THR A 27 7.54 -6.53 -8.37
C THR A 27 8.26 -7.30 -7.29
N LEU A 28 7.68 -8.41 -6.84
CA LEU A 28 8.23 -9.24 -5.78
C LEU A 28 8.41 -10.66 -6.31
N HIS A 29 9.57 -11.24 -6.03
CA HIS A 29 9.73 -12.70 -6.10
C HIS A 29 9.11 -13.33 -4.85
N LEU A 30 8.22 -14.29 -5.02
CA LEU A 30 7.47 -14.95 -3.95
C LEU A 30 7.75 -16.44 -3.96
N LYS A 31 7.92 -17.01 -2.78
CA LYS A 31 7.98 -18.46 -2.56
C LYS A 31 6.64 -18.95 -2.01
N ALA A 32 6.39 -20.24 -2.13
CA ALA A 32 5.23 -20.86 -1.49
C ALA A 32 5.23 -20.54 0.02
N GLY A 33 4.12 -19.99 0.51
CA GLY A 33 3.95 -19.56 1.90
C GLY A 33 4.35 -18.11 2.20
N ASP A 34 4.82 -17.33 1.22
CA ASP A 34 5.00 -15.88 1.40
C ASP A 34 3.66 -15.14 1.39
N ASP A 35 3.46 -14.23 2.35
CA ASP A 35 2.27 -13.39 2.45
C ASP A 35 2.55 -11.94 2.05
N VAL A 36 1.60 -11.30 1.38
CA VAL A 36 1.71 -9.90 0.94
C VAL A 36 0.49 -9.10 1.39
N TRP A 37 0.74 -8.00 2.10
CA TRP A 37 -0.32 -7.10 2.57
C TRP A 37 0.15 -5.65 2.68
N VAL A 38 -0.81 -4.74 2.84
CA VAL A 38 -0.58 -3.33 3.12
C VAL A 38 -0.89 -3.07 4.59
N LYS A 39 -0.04 -2.27 5.26
CA LYS A 39 -0.26 -1.81 6.64
C LYS A 39 0.00 -0.31 6.73
N VAL A 40 -0.68 0.36 7.65
CA VAL A 40 -0.35 1.73 8.05
C VAL A 40 0.67 1.67 9.17
N SER A 41 1.91 2.07 8.89
CA SER A 41 3.00 2.02 9.88
C SER A 41 2.96 3.17 10.88
N SER A 42 2.50 4.34 10.46
CA SER A 42 2.30 5.51 11.32
C SER A 42 1.14 6.35 10.77
N LYS A 43 0.45 7.07 11.66
CA LYS A 43 -0.62 8.00 11.27
C LYS A 43 -0.56 9.24 12.17
N VAL A 44 -0.83 10.39 11.57
CA VAL A 44 -1.10 11.65 12.29
C VAL A 44 -2.40 12.20 11.69
N GLY A 45 -3.37 12.58 12.54
CA GLY A 45 -4.71 13.02 12.10
C GLY A 45 -5.74 11.90 11.89
N VAL A 46 -6.82 12.22 11.16
CA VAL A 46 -8.07 11.41 11.08
C VAL A 46 -7.88 10.04 10.41
N GLY A 47 -6.78 9.83 9.68
CA GLY A 47 -6.36 8.50 9.22
C GLY A 47 -7.31 7.84 8.20
N GLN A 48 -8.10 8.62 7.47
CA GLN A 48 -8.96 8.09 6.41
C GLN A 48 -8.14 7.82 5.14
N ILE A 49 -7.94 6.53 4.84
CA ILE A 49 -7.36 6.06 3.57
C ILE A 49 -8.43 6.08 2.44
N ALA A 50 -9.69 6.28 2.79
CA ALA A 50 -10.80 6.49 1.89
C ALA A 50 -11.78 7.47 2.52
N ALA A 51 -12.34 8.36 1.72
CA ALA A 51 -13.40 9.29 2.10
C ALA A 51 -14.43 9.39 0.97
N GLY A 52 -15.67 9.76 1.32
CA GLY A 52 -16.79 10.08 0.42
C GLY A 52 -16.70 9.57 -1.03
N GLY A 53 -17.24 8.39 -1.32
CA GLY A 53 -17.31 7.85 -2.69
C GLY A 53 -15.98 7.40 -3.31
N TYR A 54 -14.83 7.82 -2.78
CA TYR A 54 -13.51 7.43 -3.25
C TYR A 54 -13.08 6.09 -2.66
N ARG A 55 -12.36 5.30 -3.45
CA ARG A 55 -11.89 3.96 -3.08
C ARG A 55 -10.37 3.90 -3.08
N SER A 56 -9.83 3.21 -2.10
CA SER A 56 -8.43 2.78 -2.08
C SER A 56 -8.38 1.29 -2.38
N SER A 57 -7.52 0.90 -3.30
CA SER A 57 -7.42 -0.46 -3.81
C SER A 57 -6.01 -1.03 -3.62
N PHE A 58 -5.95 -2.32 -3.32
CA PHE A 58 -4.72 -3.10 -3.35
C PHE A 58 -4.98 -4.33 -4.21
N SER A 59 -4.09 -4.59 -5.17
CA SER A 59 -4.23 -5.68 -6.15
C SER A 59 -2.86 -6.22 -6.55
N GLY A 60 -2.83 -7.48 -6.98
CA GLY A 60 -1.64 -8.14 -7.50
C GLY A 60 -2.01 -9.31 -8.40
N PHE A 61 -1.06 -9.75 -9.22
CA PHE A 61 -1.20 -10.90 -10.11
C PHE A 61 0.16 -11.56 -10.34
N LEU A 62 0.15 -12.82 -10.80
CA LEU A 62 1.36 -13.56 -11.15
C LEU A 62 1.91 -13.09 -12.50
N ILE A 63 3.14 -12.57 -12.52
CA ILE A 63 3.80 -12.14 -13.76
C ILE A 63 4.42 -13.34 -14.49
N LYS A 64 5.12 -14.20 -13.75
CA LYS A 64 5.81 -15.38 -14.26
C LYS A 64 5.94 -16.42 -13.14
N ALA A 65 5.70 -17.69 -13.46
CA ALA A 65 6.01 -18.81 -12.57
C ALA A 65 7.51 -19.15 -12.64
N ASP A 66 8.08 -19.54 -11.51
CA ASP A 66 9.47 -20.00 -11.41
C ASP A 66 9.72 -21.29 -12.21
#